data_AF-A0A645FZY4-F1
#
_entry.id   AF-A0A645FZY4-F1
#
_cell.length_a   1.000
_cell.length_b   1.000
_cell.length_c   1.000
_cell.angle_alpha   90.00
_cell.angle_beta   90.00
_cell.angle_gamma   90.00
#
_symmetry.space_group_name_H-M   'P 1'
#
loop_
_entity.id
_entity.type
_entity.pdbx_description
1 polymer ?
#
loop_
_entity_poly.entity_id
_entity_poly.type
_entity_poly.pdbx_seq_one_letter_code
_entity_poly.pdbx_strand_id
1 'polypeptide(L)'
;MKLCFMTLFLFLLLWLQLGLGNLSLAVPLALMGVAYFTVAYGWEYGGFGALLTGGALTVLYAGPGYLLLAAATVAATEWWFGRRAEEAGDWNWQLGMLLAAATAALAWGGRCSAAGAWTWNWYDSGFMVLQLIGSLILSGVACPLVVLAGEAAAEWLGLPRFRAGAER
;
A
#
# COMPACT_ATOMS: atom_id res chain seq x y z
N MET A 1 8.22 -21.92 -1.84
CA MET A 1 9.12 -20.87 -1.31
C MET A 1 8.54 -19.46 -1.46
N LYS A 2 8.09 -19.04 -2.67
CA LYS A 2 7.51 -17.70 -2.95
C LYS A 2 6.38 -17.27 -2.00
N LEU A 3 5.39 -18.14 -1.75
CA LEU A 3 4.28 -17.87 -0.81
C LEU A 3 4.76 -17.61 0.62
N CYS A 4 5.74 -18.38 1.12
CA CYS A 4 6.26 -18.22 2.47
C CYS A 4 7.01 -16.89 2.63
N PHE A 5 7.84 -16.55 1.64
CA PHE A 5 8.51 -15.24 1.56
C PHE A 5 7.49 -14.10 1.55
N MET A 6 6.47 -14.17 0.68
CA MET A 6 5.44 -13.16 0.59
C MET A 6 4.70 -12.97 1.91
N THR A 7 4.25 -14.04 2.55
CA THR A 7 3.54 -13.96 3.83
C THR A 7 4.42 -13.34 4.91
N LEU A 8 5.69 -13.72 5.01
CA LEU A 8 6.63 -13.15 5.98
C LEU A 8 6.91 -11.67 5.71
N PHE A 9 7.08 -11.28 4.45
CA PHE A 9 7.33 -9.90 4.05
C PHE A 9 6.11 -9.01 4.31
N LEU A 10 4.91 -9.46 3.92
CA LEU A 10 3.66 -8.75 4.21
C LEU A 10 3.38 -8.67 5.71
N PHE A 11 3.70 -9.72 6.47
CA PHE A 11 3.59 -9.70 7.93
C PHE A 11 4.55 -8.67 8.54
N LEU A 12 5.80 -8.59 8.07
CA LEU A 12 6.76 -7.59 8.52
C LEU A 12 6.28 -6.17 8.21
N LEU A 13 5.76 -5.92 7.01
CA LEU A 13 5.20 -4.62 6.62
C LEU A 13 3.98 -4.25 7.45
N LEU A 14 3.09 -5.21 7.73
CA LEU A 14 1.95 -5.02 8.61
C LEU A 14 2.40 -4.72 10.04
N TRP A 15 3.42 -5.42 10.54
CA TRP A 15 3.98 -5.20 11.87
C TRP A 15 4.65 -3.83 12.00
N LEU A 16 5.42 -3.41 10.99
CA LEU A 16 5.99 -2.06 10.89
C LEU A 16 4.88 -1.01 10.83
N GLN A 17 3.83 -1.26 10.06
CA GLN A 17 2.65 -0.40 10.02
C GLN A 17 2.05 -0.27 11.43
N LEU A 18 1.83 -1.36 12.16
CA LEU A 18 1.30 -1.28 13.53
C LEU A 18 2.26 -0.56 14.49
N GLY A 19 3.57 -0.79 14.38
CA GLY A 19 4.59 -0.15 15.21
C GLY A 19 4.68 1.37 15.01
N LEU A 20 4.29 1.86 13.83
CA LEU A 20 4.21 3.30 13.53
C LEU A 20 2.96 3.98 14.12
N GLY A 21 2.03 3.24 14.71
CA GLY A 21 0.85 3.79 15.38
C GLY A 21 0.03 4.70 14.45
N ASN A 22 -0.24 5.95 14.85
CA ASN A 22 -1.02 6.89 14.03
C ASN A 22 -0.32 7.32 12.73
N LEU A 23 1.01 7.19 12.63
CA LEU A 23 1.75 7.44 11.37
C LEU A 23 1.45 6.36 10.33
N SER A 24 0.92 5.21 10.74
CA SER A 24 0.64 4.08 9.87
C SER A 24 -0.59 4.26 8.98
N LEU A 25 -1.50 5.15 9.38
CA LEU A 25 -2.62 5.60 8.55
C LEU A 25 -2.12 6.51 7.42
N ALA A 26 -0.95 7.13 7.59
CA ALA A 26 -0.33 8.02 6.61
C ALA A 26 0.59 7.28 5.63
N VAL A 27 1.11 6.11 6.00
CA VAL A 27 2.02 5.32 5.16
C VAL A 27 1.47 3.90 5.01
N PRO A 28 0.81 3.58 3.88
CA PRO A 28 0.16 2.29 3.67
C PRO A 28 1.16 1.18 3.32
N LEU A 29 2.12 0.90 4.21
CA LEU A 29 3.22 -0.04 3.99
C LEU A 29 2.74 -1.42 3.55
N ALA A 30 1.71 -1.97 4.21
CA ALA A 30 1.18 -3.28 3.84
C ALA A 30 0.60 -3.28 2.42
N LEU A 31 -0.08 -2.20 1.99
CA LEU A 31 -0.63 -2.07 0.64
C LEU A 31 0.46 -1.82 -0.41
N MET A 32 1.53 -1.12 -0.06
CA MET A 32 2.72 -1.01 -0.91
C MET A 32 3.36 -2.38 -1.13
N GLY A 33 3.38 -3.24 -0.09
CA GLY A 33 3.79 -4.63 -0.22
C GLY A 33 2.90 -5.42 -1.17
N VAL A 34 1.58 -5.27 -1.06
CA VAL A 34 0.62 -5.89 -2.00
C VAL A 34 0.89 -5.45 -3.44
N ALA A 35 1.08 -4.15 -3.66
CA ALA A 35 1.43 -3.62 -4.97
C ALA A 35 2.74 -4.22 -5.49
N TYR A 36 3.79 -4.28 -4.65
CA TYR A 36 5.07 -4.91 -5.00
C TYR A 36 4.89 -6.35 -5.48
N PHE A 37 4.15 -7.18 -4.74
CA PHE A 37 3.93 -8.58 -5.13
C PHE A 37 3.05 -8.72 -6.37
N THR A 38 2.08 -7.82 -6.55
CA THR A 38 1.25 -7.77 -7.75
C THR A 38 2.12 -7.59 -8.99
N VAL A 39 3.06 -6.64 -8.96
CA VAL A 39 3.94 -6.42 -10.12
C VAL A 39 5.02 -7.50 -10.26
N ALA A 40 5.70 -7.84 -9.16
CA ALA A 40 6.86 -8.73 -9.22
C ALA A 40 6.49 -10.20 -9.52
N TYR A 41 5.30 -10.65 -9.09
CA TYR A 41 4.90 -12.04 -9.17
C TYR A 41 3.53 -12.26 -9.85
N GLY A 42 2.78 -11.20 -10.14
CA GLY A 42 1.49 -11.21 -10.83
C GLY A 42 0.28 -11.02 -9.92
N TRP A 43 -0.87 -10.69 -10.53
CA TRP A 43 -2.16 -10.44 -9.86
C TRP A 43 -2.61 -11.51 -8.87
N GLU A 44 -2.24 -12.77 -9.06
CA GLU A 44 -2.60 -13.88 -8.17
C GLU A 44 -1.96 -13.70 -6.79
N TYR A 45 -0.67 -13.34 -6.76
CA TYR A 45 0.08 -13.05 -5.54
C TYR A 45 -0.35 -11.72 -4.93
N GLY A 46 -0.63 -10.73 -5.78
CA GLY A 46 -1.26 -9.48 -5.36
C GLY A 46 -2.60 -9.71 -4.66
N GLY A 47 -3.49 -10.48 -5.27
CA GLY A 47 -4.83 -10.78 -4.75
C GLY A 47 -4.77 -11.56 -3.44
N PHE A 48 -3.88 -12.55 -3.33
CA PHE A 48 -3.65 -13.24 -2.06
C PHE A 48 -3.11 -12.29 -0.98
N GLY A 49 -2.15 -11.43 -1.34
CA GLY A 49 -1.63 -10.40 -0.45
C GLY A 49 -2.71 -9.42 0.00
N ALA A 50 -3.63 -9.03 -0.89
CA ALA A 50 -4.76 -8.16 -0.60
C ALA A 50 -5.77 -8.80 0.35
N LEU A 51 -6.06 -10.10 0.19
CA LEU A 51 -6.90 -10.84 1.14
C LEU A 51 -6.27 -10.88 2.53
N LEU A 52 -4.97 -11.20 2.63
CA LEU A 52 -4.27 -11.28 3.90
C LEU A 52 -4.17 -9.91 4.59
N THR A 53 -3.61 -8.92 3.89
CA THR A 53 -3.35 -7.60 4.49
C THR A 53 -4.62 -6.77 4.60
N GLY A 54 -5.47 -6.76 3.58
CA GLY A 54 -6.76 -6.06 3.61
C GLY A 54 -7.70 -6.66 4.64
N GLY A 55 -7.72 -7.99 4.80
CA GLY A 55 -8.45 -8.67 5.86
C GLY A 55 -7.91 -8.33 7.25
N ALA A 56 -6.60 -8.39 7.44
CA ALA A 56 -5.97 -8.03 8.72
C ALA A 56 -6.24 -6.57 9.08
N LEU A 57 -6.08 -5.63 8.15
CA LEU A 57 -6.36 -4.21 8.36
C LEU A 57 -7.85 -3.96 8.65
N THR A 58 -8.75 -4.68 7.98
CA THR A 58 -10.19 -4.60 8.24
C THR A 58 -10.53 -5.00 9.68
N VAL A 59 -9.90 -6.06 10.18
CA VAL A 59 -10.08 -6.52 11.57
C VAL A 59 -9.43 -5.55 12.56
N LEU A 60 -8.19 -5.13 12.30
CA LEU A 60 -7.40 -4.28 13.21
C LEU A 60 -7.96 -2.86 13.33
N TYR A 61 -8.49 -2.30 12.25
CA TYR A 61 -9.03 -0.93 12.20
C TYR A 61 -10.56 -0.88 12.16
N ALA A 62 -11.24 -2.02 12.35
CA ALA A 62 -12.70 -2.14 12.38
C ALA A 62 -13.42 -1.44 11.20
N GLY A 63 -12.89 -1.59 9.99
CA GLY A 63 -13.37 -0.88 8.81
C GLY A 63 -13.33 -1.76 7.54
N PRO A 64 -14.48 -2.12 6.93
CA PRO A 64 -14.51 -2.98 5.74
C PRO A 64 -13.85 -2.34 4.50
N GLY A 65 -13.62 -1.03 4.52
CA GLY A 65 -13.00 -0.29 3.44
C GLY A 65 -11.57 -0.72 3.13
N TYR A 66 -10.83 -1.31 4.08
CA TYR A 66 -9.44 -1.70 3.86
C TYR A 66 -9.28 -2.94 2.98
N LEU A 67 -10.22 -3.88 3.02
CA LEU A 67 -10.22 -5.03 2.11
C LEU A 67 -10.52 -4.58 0.67
N LEU A 68 -11.51 -3.71 0.49
CA LEU A 68 -11.84 -3.11 -0.80
C LEU A 68 -10.67 -2.28 -1.34
N LEU A 69 -10.01 -1.52 -0.46
CA LEU A 69 -8.83 -0.75 -0.83
C LEU A 69 -7.68 -1.67 -1.29
N ALA A 70 -7.42 -2.77 -0.57
CA ALA A 70 -6.38 -3.71 -0.97
C ALA A 70 -6.70 -4.38 -2.32
N ALA A 71 -7.96 -4.75 -2.57
CA ALA A 71 -8.38 -5.26 -3.88
C ALA A 71 -8.24 -4.21 -4.98
N ALA A 72 -8.61 -2.95 -4.71
CA ALA A 72 -8.42 -1.83 -5.63
C ALA A 72 -6.94 -1.57 -5.92
N THR A 73 -6.05 -1.74 -4.93
CA THR A 73 -4.60 -1.66 -5.13
C THR A 73 -4.11 -2.68 -6.15
N VAL A 74 -4.55 -3.93 -6.04
CA VAL A 74 -4.18 -4.99 -7.00
C VAL A 74 -4.67 -4.64 -8.39
N ALA A 75 -5.95 -4.28 -8.52
CA ALA A 75 -6.56 -3.92 -9.80
C ALA A 75 -5.89 -2.69 -10.45
N ALA A 76 -5.61 -1.65 -9.65
CA ALA A 76 -4.93 -0.45 -10.12
C ALA A 76 -3.49 -0.75 -10.53
N THR A 77 -2.78 -1.58 -9.77
CA THR A 77 -1.39 -1.96 -10.05
C THR A 77 -1.30 -2.79 -11.33
N GLU A 78 -2.15 -3.80 -11.50
CA GLU A 78 -2.24 -4.57 -12.74
C GLU A 78 -2.60 -3.71 -13.94
N TRP A 79 -3.61 -2.84 -13.80
CA TRP A 79 -4.02 -1.95 -14.88
C TRP A 79 -2.92 -0.97 -15.29
N TRP A 80 -2.17 -0.45 -14.31
CA TRP A 80 -1.13 0.55 -14.52
C TRP A 80 0.14 -0.05 -15.12
N PHE A 81 0.61 -1.19 -14.59
CA PHE A 81 1.84 -1.84 -15.04
C PHE A 81 1.62 -2.76 -16.25
N GLY A 82 0.44 -3.38 -16.38
CA GLY A 82 0.08 -4.19 -17.54
C GLY A 82 -0.01 -3.39 -18.86
N ARG A 83 -0.05 -2.05 -18.79
CA ARG A 83 -0.05 -1.17 -19.97
C ARG A 83 1.27 -0.44 -20.25
N ARG A 84 2.23 -0.43 -19.32
CA ARG A 84 3.41 0.47 -19.36
C ARG A 84 4.76 -0.22 -19.02
N ALA A 85 4.88 -1.51 -19.33
CA ALA A 85 6.07 -2.32 -18.99
C ALA A 85 7.42 -1.74 -19.48
N GLU A 86 7.43 -0.85 -20.49
CA GLU A 86 8.65 -0.33 -21.11
C GLU A 86 9.27 0.91 -20.43
N GLU A 87 8.55 1.64 -19.57
CA GLU A 87 9.02 2.94 -19.01
C GLU A 87 9.27 2.91 -17.49
N ALA A 88 9.53 1.75 -16.90
CA ALA A 88 9.42 1.46 -15.46
C ALA A 88 10.39 2.20 -14.48
N GLY A 89 11.18 3.18 -14.94
CA GLY A 89 12.21 3.83 -14.11
C GLY A 89 11.70 4.82 -13.06
N ASP A 90 10.74 5.69 -13.43
CA ASP A 90 10.37 6.87 -12.62
C ASP A 90 8.99 6.76 -11.93
N TRP A 91 8.22 5.69 -12.11
CA TRP A 91 6.79 5.69 -11.77
C TRP A 91 6.43 5.11 -10.40
N ASN A 92 7.40 4.51 -9.68
CA ASN A 92 7.13 3.80 -8.42
C ASN A 92 6.62 4.73 -7.30
N TRP A 93 7.12 5.96 -7.21
CA TRP A 93 6.69 6.91 -6.19
C TRP A 93 5.24 7.40 -6.40
N GLN A 94 4.75 7.45 -7.64
CA GLN A 94 3.37 7.88 -7.94
C GLN A 94 2.34 6.89 -7.42
N LEU A 95 2.63 5.58 -7.52
CA LEU A 95 1.79 4.54 -6.95
C LEU A 95 1.75 4.64 -5.42
N GLY A 96 2.91 4.85 -4.79
CA GLY A 96 3.00 5.10 -3.34
C GLY A 96 2.16 6.29 -2.90
N MET A 97 2.22 7.40 -3.64
CA MET A 97 1.41 8.60 -3.38
C MET A 97 -0.10 8.37 -3.55
N LEU A 98 -0.51 7.64 -4.60
CA LEU A 98 -1.92 7.34 -4.85
C LEU A 98 -2.51 6.45 -3.74
N LEU A 99 -1.75 5.46 -3.28
CA LEU A 99 -2.14 4.62 -2.15
C LEU A 99 -2.28 5.43 -0.86
N ALA A 100 -1.35 6.35 -0.61
CA ALA A 100 -1.37 7.24 0.56
C ALA A 100 -2.62 8.13 0.58
N ALA A 101 -2.97 8.69 -0.59
CA ALA A 101 -4.17 9.50 -0.75
C ALA A 101 -5.45 8.68 -0.48
N ALA A 102 -5.50 7.44 -0.98
CA ALA A 102 -6.65 6.56 -0.79
C ALA A 102 -6.81 6.10 0.67
N THR A 103 -5.72 5.79 1.38
CA THR A 103 -5.78 5.48 2.82
C THR A 103 -6.17 6.69 3.65
N ALA A 104 -5.65 7.87 3.34
CA ALA A 104 -6.03 9.10 4.04
C ALA A 104 -7.53 9.41 3.84
N ALA A 105 -8.06 9.22 2.63
CA ALA A 105 -9.47 9.41 2.32
C ALA A 105 -10.38 8.42 3.08
N LEU A 106 -9.99 7.15 3.23
CA LEU A 106 -10.76 6.16 3.99
C LEU A 106 -10.69 6.40 5.50
N ALA A 107 -9.52 6.79 6.02
CA ALA A 107 -9.37 7.19 7.41
C ALA A 107 -10.26 8.40 7.75
N TRP A 108 -10.44 9.32 6.79
CA TRP A 108 -11.34 10.47 6.92
C TRP A 108 -12.82 10.08 6.78
N GLY A 109 -13.18 9.25 5.79
CA GLY A 109 -14.56 8.75 5.61
C GLY A 109 -15.10 8.01 6.83
N GLY A 110 -14.23 7.32 7.58
CA GLY A 110 -14.58 6.71 8.88
C GLY A 110 -14.83 7.74 10.00
N ARG A 111 -14.15 8.89 9.98
CA ARG A 111 -14.38 10.00 10.94
C ARG A 111 -15.63 10.82 10.60
N CYS A 112 -15.99 10.91 9.33
CA CYS A 112 -17.16 11.64 8.83
C CYS A 112 -18.47 10.83 8.80
N SER A 113 -18.57 9.72 9.56
CA SER A 113 -19.87 9.04 9.72
C SER A 113 -20.97 10.05 10.10
N ALA A 114 -22.20 9.84 9.64
CA ALA A 114 -23.29 10.81 9.63
C ALA A 114 -23.60 11.55 10.96
N ALA A 115 -23.08 11.06 12.09
CA ALA A 115 -23.12 11.75 13.38
C ALA A 115 -22.16 12.96 13.50
N GLY A 116 -21.07 13.02 12.72
CA GLY A 116 -20.05 14.08 12.76
C GLY A 116 -20.22 15.19 11.72
N ALA A 117 -21.18 15.07 10.80
CA ALA A 117 -21.44 16.10 9.78
C ALA A 117 -21.94 17.43 10.39
N TRP A 118 -22.49 17.39 11.61
CA TRP A 118 -22.95 18.59 12.34
C TRP A 118 -21.87 19.28 13.17
N THR A 119 -20.68 18.66 13.31
CA THR A 119 -19.55 19.22 14.07
C THR A 119 -18.40 19.68 13.17
N TRP A 120 -18.69 19.98 11.90
CA TRP A 120 -17.69 20.41 10.92
C TRP A 120 -16.84 21.57 11.45
N ASN A 121 -15.55 21.32 11.65
CA ASN A 121 -14.58 22.28 12.16
C ASN A 121 -13.45 22.48 11.13
N TRP A 122 -13.06 23.72 10.90
CA TRP A 122 -11.91 24.10 10.07
C TRP A 122 -10.62 23.45 10.57
N TYR A 123 -10.51 23.19 11.87
CA TYR A 123 -9.39 22.47 12.48
C TYR A 123 -9.25 21.04 11.92
N ASP A 124 -10.36 20.32 11.76
CA ASP A 124 -10.33 18.94 11.25
C ASP A 124 -9.99 18.93 9.75
N SER A 125 -10.42 19.95 9.00
CA SER A 125 -10.08 20.12 7.58
C SER A 125 -8.59 20.47 7.38
N GLY A 126 -8.02 21.34 8.22
CA GLY A 126 -6.60 21.68 8.19
C GLY A 126 -5.71 20.50 8.59
N PHE A 127 -6.12 19.75 9.62
CA PHE A 127 -5.45 18.52 10.03
C PHE A 127 -5.50 17.44 8.94
N MET A 128 -6.61 17.33 8.21
CA MET A 128 -6.75 16.43 7.05
C MET A 128 -5.78 16.79 5.92
N VAL A 129 -5.68 18.08 5.56
CA VAL A 129 -4.75 18.53 4.51
C VAL A 129 -3.30 18.26 4.92
N LEU A 130 -2.94 18.52 6.18
CA LEU A 130 -1.61 18.21 6.71
C LEU A 130 -1.33 16.70 6.75
N GLN A 131 -2.30 15.88 7.16
CA GLN A 131 -2.17 14.44 7.11
C GLN A 131 -2.01 13.95 5.67
N LEU A 132 -2.78 14.47 4.72
CA LEU A 132 -2.69 14.10 3.31
C LEU A 132 -1.31 14.46 2.74
N ILE A 133 -0.85 15.68 2.94
CA ILE A 133 0.47 16.14 2.48
C ILE A 133 1.59 15.31 3.13
N GLY A 134 1.54 15.10 4.44
CA GLY A 134 2.50 14.25 5.16
C GLY A 134 2.49 12.81 4.65
N SER A 135 1.31 12.25 4.39
CA SER A 135 1.13 10.89 3.84
C SER A 135 1.73 10.77 2.45
N LEU A 136 1.51 11.75 1.59
CA LEU A 136 2.05 11.80 0.23
C LEU A 136 3.59 11.86 0.24
N ILE A 137 4.15 12.74 1.06
CA ILE A 137 5.62 12.90 1.18
C ILE A 137 6.23 11.60 1.73
N LEU A 138 5.72 11.08 2.85
CA LEU A 138 6.25 9.88 3.49
C LEU A 138 6.11 8.66 2.58
N SER A 139 5.02 8.58 1.82
CA SER A 139 4.81 7.47 0.88
C SER A 139 5.68 7.57 -0.37
N GLY A 140 6.00 8.78 -0.82
CA GLY A 140 6.99 9.02 -1.87
C GLY A 140 8.38 8.51 -1.49
N VAL A 141 8.73 8.55 -0.18
CA VAL A 141 10.00 8.01 0.34
C VAL A 141 9.89 6.52 0.69
N ALA A 142 8.78 6.09 1.29
CA ALA A 142 8.59 4.72 1.74
C ALA A 142 8.47 3.73 0.58
N CYS A 143 7.80 4.11 -0.52
CA CYS A 143 7.60 3.24 -1.66
C CYS A 143 8.92 2.72 -2.28
N PRO A 144 9.91 3.58 -2.64
CA PRO A 144 11.20 3.08 -3.14
C PRO A 144 11.95 2.24 -2.10
N LEU A 145 11.83 2.54 -0.80
CA LEU A 145 12.44 1.72 0.26
C LEU A 145 11.81 0.32 0.33
N VAL A 146 10.49 0.21 0.22
CA VAL A 146 9.78 -1.08 0.19
C VAL A 146 10.20 -1.90 -1.03
N VAL A 147 10.31 -1.26 -2.20
CA VAL A 147 10.79 -1.91 -3.42
C VAL A 147 12.23 -2.39 -3.25
N LEU A 148 13.15 -1.54 -2.79
CA LEU A 148 14.56 -1.92 -2.56
C LEU A 148 14.70 -3.03 -1.52
N ALA A 149 13.94 -2.98 -0.43
CA ALA A 149 13.93 -4.03 0.59
C ALA A 149 13.37 -5.35 0.05
N GLY A 150 12.32 -5.28 -0.77
CA GLY A 150 11.74 -6.45 -1.46
C GLY A 150 12.73 -7.09 -2.42
N GLU A 151 13.40 -6.28 -3.24
CA GLU A 151 14.43 -6.74 -4.17
C GLU A 151 15.64 -7.35 -3.47
N ALA A 152 16.13 -6.72 -2.40
CA ALA A 152 17.22 -7.27 -1.60
C ALA A 152 16.81 -8.61 -0.96
N ALA A 153 15.61 -8.69 -0.38
CA ALA A 153 15.14 -9.94 0.22
C ALA A 153 14.91 -11.05 -0.82
N ALA A 154 14.43 -10.70 -2.01
CA ALA A 154 14.28 -11.63 -3.13
C ALA A 154 15.63 -12.15 -3.62
N GLU A 155 16.65 -11.28 -3.74
CA GLU A 155 18.03 -11.64 -4.10
C GLU A 155 18.62 -12.65 -3.11
N TRP A 156 18.50 -12.38 -1.81
CA TRP A 156 18.99 -13.28 -0.75
C TRP A 156 18.34 -14.68 -0.81
N LEU A 157 17.11 -14.77 -1.32
CA LEU A 157 16.36 -16.02 -1.45
C LEU A 157 16.46 -16.65 -2.85
N GLY A 158 17.24 -16.07 -3.77
CA GLY A 158 17.36 -16.55 -5.15
C GLY A 158 16.06 -16.47 -5.96
N LEU A 159 15.18 -15.54 -5.60
CA LEU A 159 13.90 -15.29 -6.29
C LEU A 159 14.07 -14.29 -7.45
N PRO A 160 13.20 -14.36 -8.48
CA PRO A 160 13.24 -13.41 -9.58
C PRO A 160 12.97 -11.99 -9.08
N ARG A 161 13.85 -11.08 -9.48
CA ARG A 161 13.80 -9.65 -9.20
C ARG A 161 12.77 -8.95 -10.10
N PHE A 162 12.22 -7.85 -9.65
CA PHE A 162 11.30 -7.01 -10.41
C PHE A 162 11.87 -6.61 -11.78
N ARG A 163 13.19 -6.38 -11.88
CA ARG A 163 13.87 -6.09 -13.17
C ARG A 163 13.89 -7.26 -14.16
N ALA A 164 13.77 -8.51 -13.71
CA ALA A 164 13.73 -9.68 -14.60
C ALA A 164 12.34 -9.89 -15.26
N GLY A 165 11.34 -9.07 -14.91
CA GLY A 165 10.03 -9.04 -15.57
C GLY A 165 9.91 -8.03 -16.71
N ALA A 166 10.88 -7.11 -16.84
CA ALA A 166 10.93 -6.14 -17.96
C ALA A 166 11.55 -6.74 -19.24
N GLU A 167 12.03 -7.99 -19.18
CA GLU A 167 12.54 -8.75 -20.33
C GLU A 167 11.53 -9.79 -20.85
N ARG A 168 10.23 -9.58 -20.61
CA ARG A 168 9.18 -10.37 -21.27
C ARG A 168 8.79 -9.77 -22.61
#